data_AF-A0A161P7B6-F1
#
_entry.id   AF-A0A161P7B6-F1
#
_cell.length_a   1.000
_cell.length_b   1.000
_cell.length_c   1.000
_cell.angle_alpha   90.00
_cell.angle_beta   90.00
_cell.angle_gamma   90.00
#
_symmetry.space_group_name_H-M   'P 1'
#
loop_
_entity.id
_entity.type
_entity.pdbx_description
1 polymer ?
#
loop_
_entity_poly.entity_id
_entity_poly.type
_entity_poly.pdbx_seq_one_letter_code
_entity_poly.pdbx_strand_id
1 'polypeptide(L)'
;MNNQHVKYPLHLTVHPFEGFWDLKYERSVRTNLIISFVILFLLIMTNVLSSQYSGFVVNLYNPEEMNSLLEVIYVLIPILFWCVANWSLTTLMDGEGKFVEIFISTCFSLTPLIIINFPWIWLSNFISLQEATFFYFSQSIAIIWFLFLLFIGNMTVHQFTPSKTVLTIFLTVIAIFFMAFLCLLFFSLIQQIVAFISVIYQEIVFRY
;
A
#
# COMPACT_ATOMS: atom_id res chain seq x y z
N MET A 1 26.11 -12.05 -10.42
CA MET A 1 25.61 -11.47 -9.15
C MET A 1 24.28 -10.71 -9.25
N ASN A 2 23.80 -10.26 -10.42
CA ASN A 2 22.55 -9.44 -10.50
C ASN A 2 21.21 -10.17 -10.29
N ASN A 3 21.08 -11.47 -10.62
CA ASN A 3 19.77 -12.15 -10.61
C ASN A 3 19.24 -12.48 -9.20
N GLN A 4 20.08 -12.46 -8.16
CA GLN A 4 19.64 -12.75 -6.79
C GLN A 4 18.82 -11.61 -6.19
N HIS A 5 19.02 -10.36 -6.64
CA HIS A 5 18.28 -9.21 -6.14
C HIS A 5 16.84 -9.18 -6.64
N VAL A 6 16.61 -9.52 -7.91
CA VAL A 6 15.29 -9.48 -8.55
C VAL A 6 14.38 -10.64 -8.10
N LYS A 7 14.95 -11.82 -7.82
CA LYS A 7 14.18 -12.98 -7.35
C LYS A 7 13.85 -12.95 -5.85
N TYR A 8 14.45 -12.02 -5.12
CA TYR A 8 14.34 -11.96 -3.67
C TYR A 8 12.92 -11.66 -3.14
N PRO A 9 12.10 -10.78 -3.75
CA PRO A 9 10.71 -10.60 -3.33
C PRO A 9 9.91 -11.91 -3.36
N LEU A 10 10.17 -12.78 -4.34
CA LEU A 10 9.55 -14.10 -4.44
C LEU A 10 10.03 -15.03 -3.31
N HIS A 11 11.34 -15.03 -3.02
CA HIS A 11 11.89 -15.81 -1.92
C HIS A 11 11.30 -15.39 -0.56
N LEU A 12 11.22 -14.08 -0.30
CA LEU A 12 10.63 -13.51 0.92
C LEU A 12 9.14 -13.88 1.06
N THR A 13 8.41 -13.96 -0.06
CA THR A 13 7.00 -14.36 -0.04
C THR A 13 6.80 -15.79 0.45
N VAL A 14 7.75 -16.70 0.17
CA VAL A 14 7.69 -18.12 0.54
C VAL A 14 8.34 -18.38 1.91
N HIS A 15 9.42 -17.68 2.25
CA HIS A 15 10.16 -17.81 3.51
C HIS A 15 10.19 -16.46 4.23
N PRO A 16 9.09 -16.05 4.89
CA PRO A 16 8.94 -14.69 5.37
C PRO A 16 9.82 -14.35 6.58
N PHE A 17 10.00 -15.28 7.53
CA PHE A 17 10.81 -15.00 8.72
C PHE A 17 12.27 -14.74 8.38
N GLU A 18 12.88 -15.62 7.59
CA GLU A 18 14.26 -15.46 7.08
C GLU A 18 14.34 -14.27 6.13
N GLY A 19 13.40 -14.15 5.19
CA GLY A 19 13.37 -13.05 4.22
C GLY A 19 13.31 -11.67 4.87
N PHE A 20 12.47 -11.45 5.88
CA PHE A 20 12.45 -10.15 6.58
C PHE A 20 13.68 -9.93 7.47
N TRP A 21 14.28 -10.99 8.00
CA TRP A 21 15.52 -10.89 8.78
C TRP A 21 16.66 -10.40 7.88
N ASP A 22 16.88 -11.07 6.76
CA ASP A 22 17.91 -10.73 5.76
C ASP A 22 17.72 -9.31 5.23
N LEU A 23 16.46 -8.91 5.02
CA LEU A 23 16.09 -7.57 4.55
C LEU A 23 16.53 -6.48 5.54
N LYS A 24 16.47 -6.76 6.85
CA LYS A 24 16.83 -5.81 7.91
C LYS A 24 18.34 -5.73 8.13
N TYR A 25 19.04 -6.85 8.17
CA TYR A 25 20.41 -6.91 8.71
C TYR A 25 21.50 -7.20 7.66
N GLU A 26 21.20 -7.98 6.62
CA GLU A 26 22.22 -8.42 5.65
C GLU A 26 22.28 -7.55 4.39
N ARG A 27 21.12 -7.05 3.95
CA ARG A 27 21.02 -6.40 2.65
C ARG A 27 21.22 -4.90 2.72
N SER A 28 21.81 -4.35 1.65
CA SER A 28 21.97 -2.91 1.50
C SER A 28 20.61 -2.22 1.38
N VAL A 29 20.36 -1.27 2.28
CA VAL A 29 19.15 -0.42 2.30
C VAL A 29 18.91 0.26 0.96
N ARG A 30 19.97 0.70 0.26
CA ARG A 30 19.86 1.39 -1.03
C ARG A 30 19.26 0.48 -2.11
N THR A 31 19.73 -0.76 -2.19
CA THR A 31 19.24 -1.73 -3.18
C THR A 31 17.80 -2.13 -2.86
N ASN A 32 17.49 -2.36 -1.59
CA ASN A 32 16.14 -2.71 -1.16
C ASN A 32 15.14 -1.59 -1.46
N LEU A 33 15.52 -0.33 -1.25
CA LEU A 33 14.68 0.83 -1.54
C LEU A 33 14.37 0.97 -3.05
N ILE A 34 15.35 0.70 -3.92
CA ILE A 34 15.10 0.67 -5.38
C ILE A 34 14.09 -0.44 -5.72
N ILE A 35 14.26 -1.63 -5.15
CA ILE A 35 13.34 -2.75 -5.37
C ILE A 35 11.93 -2.41 -4.84
N SER A 36 11.82 -1.74 -3.69
CA SER A 36 10.54 -1.29 -3.13
C SER A 36 9.79 -0.36 -4.09
N PHE A 37 10.47 0.61 -4.71
CA PHE A 37 9.85 1.45 -5.73
C PHE A 37 9.42 0.68 -6.97
N VAL A 38 10.20 -0.32 -7.39
CA VAL A 38 9.80 -1.21 -8.50
C VAL A 38 8.55 -2.02 -8.13
N ILE A 39 8.46 -2.55 -6.90
CA ILE A 39 7.28 -3.28 -6.43
C ILE A 39 6.05 -2.36 -6.40
N LEU A 40 6.19 -1.14 -5.89
CA LEU A 40 5.11 -0.15 -5.91
C LEU A 40 4.64 0.17 -7.33
N PHE A 41 5.58 0.40 -8.24
CA PHE A 41 5.26 0.65 -9.64
C PHE A 41 4.51 -0.55 -10.26
N LEU A 42 4.96 -1.77 -10.01
CA LEU A 42 4.30 -2.99 -10.49
C LEU A 42 2.90 -3.18 -9.89
N LEU A 43 2.69 -2.81 -8.63
CA LEU A 43 1.36 -2.86 -8.00
C LEU A 43 0.41 -1.85 -8.65
N ILE A 44 0.87 -0.60 -8.82
CA ILE A 44 0.09 0.44 -9.50
C ILE A 44 -0.27 -0.02 -10.93
N MET A 45 0.70 -0.54 -11.68
CA MET A 45 0.45 -1.05 -13.02
C MET A 45 -0.54 -2.22 -13.01
N THR A 46 -0.41 -3.15 -12.06
CA THR A 46 -1.37 -4.26 -11.90
C THR A 46 -2.78 -3.75 -11.62
N ASN A 47 -2.96 -2.75 -10.75
CA ASN A 47 -4.27 -2.17 -10.44
C ASN A 47 -4.88 -1.44 -11.65
N VAL A 48 -4.09 -0.60 -12.33
CA VAL A 48 -4.52 0.12 -13.54
C VAL A 48 -4.89 -0.85 -14.67
N LEU A 49 -4.12 -1.93 -14.85
CA LEU A 49 -4.44 -2.96 -15.84
C LEU A 49 -5.67 -3.78 -15.42
N SER A 50 -5.81 -4.09 -14.13
CA SER A 50 -6.96 -4.81 -13.61
C SER A 50 -8.26 -4.02 -13.82
N SER A 51 -8.24 -2.72 -13.58
CA SER A 51 -9.41 -1.86 -13.77
C SER A 51 -9.81 -1.71 -15.25
N GLN A 52 -8.85 -1.74 -16.19
CA GLN A 52 -9.13 -1.61 -17.63
C GLN A 52 -9.42 -2.93 -18.35
N TYR A 53 -8.75 -4.02 -17.96
CA TYR A 53 -8.73 -5.26 -18.74
C TYR A 53 -9.37 -6.45 -18.02
N SER A 54 -9.84 -6.32 -16.78
CA SER A 54 -10.55 -7.43 -16.14
C SER A 54 -11.88 -7.70 -16.84
N GLY A 55 -12.28 -8.97 -16.87
CA GLY A 55 -13.50 -9.41 -17.53
C GLY A 55 -14.76 -8.78 -16.94
N PHE A 56 -15.77 -8.56 -17.78
CA PHE A 56 -17.04 -7.93 -17.44
C PHE A 56 -17.75 -8.57 -16.23
N VAL A 57 -17.55 -9.87 -16.02
CA VAL A 57 -18.16 -10.61 -14.91
C VAL A 57 -17.65 -10.14 -13.54
N VAL A 58 -16.41 -9.66 -13.46
CA VAL A 58 -15.75 -9.26 -12.20
C VAL A 58 -15.46 -7.77 -12.13
N ASN A 59 -15.46 -7.07 -13.27
CA ASN A 59 -15.18 -5.65 -13.31
C ASN A 59 -16.44 -4.84 -12.94
N LEU A 60 -16.47 -4.37 -11.70
CA LEU A 60 -17.55 -3.51 -11.19
C LEU A 60 -17.36 -2.03 -11.56
N TYR A 61 -16.18 -1.66 -12.08
CA TYR A 61 -15.87 -0.29 -12.48
C TYR A 61 -16.18 -0.07 -13.95
N ASN A 62 -16.78 1.08 -14.28
CA ASN A 62 -16.91 1.51 -15.66
C ASN A 62 -15.53 1.98 -16.17
N PRO A 63 -14.92 1.31 -17.17
CA PRO A 63 -13.58 1.67 -17.65
C PRO A 63 -13.51 3.12 -18.18
N GLU A 64 -14.63 3.67 -18.65
CA GLU A 64 -14.69 5.02 -19.21
C GLU A 64 -14.56 6.14 -18.16
N GLU A 65 -14.83 5.84 -16.88
CA GLU A 65 -14.71 6.81 -15.78
C GLU A 65 -13.40 6.65 -15.00
N MET A 66 -12.53 5.74 -15.42
CA MET A 66 -11.30 5.42 -14.69
C MET A 66 -10.26 6.54 -14.82
N ASN A 67 -9.84 7.10 -13.68
CA ASN A 67 -8.74 8.04 -13.62
C ASN A 67 -7.47 7.35 -13.11
N SER A 68 -6.48 7.15 -13.99
CA SER A 68 -5.20 6.52 -13.63
C SER A 68 -4.43 7.28 -12.54
N LEU A 69 -4.61 8.60 -12.42
CA LEU A 69 -3.99 9.38 -11.35
C LEU A 69 -4.61 9.03 -9.98
N LEU A 70 -5.93 8.80 -9.93
CA LEU A 70 -6.61 8.41 -8.70
C LEU A 70 -6.18 7.02 -8.24
N GLU A 71 -5.98 6.07 -9.17
CA GLU A 71 -5.44 4.74 -8.84
C GLU A 71 -4.07 4.82 -8.15
N VAL A 72 -3.18 5.68 -8.64
CA VAL A 72 -1.88 5.94 -8.02
C VAL A 72 -2.06 6.48 -6.59
N ILE A 73 -2.97 7.45 -6.41
CA ILE A 73 -3.24 8.06 -5.11
C ILE A 73 -3.81 7.02 -4.12
N TYR A 74 -4.71 6.15 -4.58
CA TYR A 74 -5.29 5.10 -3.76
C TYR A 74 -4.29 4.04 -3.30
N VAL A 75 -3.18 3.85 -4.01
CA VAL A 75 -2.08 3.00 -3.55
C VAL A 75 -1.13 3.76 -2.62
N LEU A 76 -0.71 4.97 -3.01
CA LEU A 76 0.33 5.71 -2.29
C LEU A 76 -0.14 6.25 -0.94
N ILE A 77 -1.36 6.82 -0.85
CA ILE A 77 -1.84 7.43 0.40
C ILE A 77 -1.93 6.42 1.54
N PRO A 78 -2.55 5.23 1.39
CA PRO A 78 -2.61 4.24 2.47
C PRO A 78 -1.23 3.78 2.92
N ILE A 79 -0.27 3.60 2.00
CA ILE A 79 1.09 3.18 2.35
C ILE A 79 1.82 4.27 3.11
N LEU A 80 1.69 5.54 2.70
CA LEU A 80 2.27 6.67 3.42
C LEU A 80 1.66 6.82 4.81
N PHE A 81 0.33 6.73 4.93
CA PHE A 81 -0.37 6.79 6.20
C PHE A 81 0.06 5.66 7.12
N TRP A 82 0.17 4.45 6.58
CA TRP A 82 0.71 3.29 7.28
C TRP A 82 2.11 3.56 7.80
N CYS A 83 3.04 3.99 6.94
CA CYS A 83 4.43 4.22 7.34
C CYS A 83 4.57 5.33 8.38
N VAL A 84 3.85 6.44 8.23
CA VAL A 84 3.90 7.57 9.18
C VAL A 84 3.26 7.19 10.51
N ALA A 85 2.07 6.58 10.50
CA ALA A 85 1.38 6.17 11.72
C ALA A 85 2.22 5.13 12.49
N ASN A 86 2.74 4.14 11.78
CA ASN A 86 3.55 3.09 12.37
C ASN A 86 4.88 3.65 12.92
N TRP A 87 5.55 4.52 12.16
CA TRP A 87 6.74 5.22 12.61
C TRP A 87 6.47 6.10 13.84
N SER A 88 5.32 6.79 13.90
CA SER A 88 4.96 7.62 15.06
C SER A 88 4.70 6.80 16.33
N LEU A 89 4.30 5.53 16.18
CA LEU A 89 4.06 4.63 17.30
C LEU A 89 5.33 3.97 17.83
N THR A 90 6.47 4.06 17.13
CA THR A 90 7.73 3.48 17.62
C THR A 90 8.20 4.16 18.89
N THR A 91 7.98 5.46 19.04
CA THR A 91 8.32 6.19 20.25
C THR A 91 7.41 5.84 21.43
N LEU A 92 6.15 5.46 21.16
CA LEU A 92 5.20 5.08 22.20
C LEU A 92 5.38 3.62 22.64
N MET A 93 5.71 2.74 21.69
CA MET A 93 5.82 1.31 21.88
C MET A 93 7.27 0.84 22.01
N ASP A 94 8.25 1.72 22.19
CA ASP A 94 9.69 1.39 22.26
C ASP A 94 10.14 0.47 21.10
N GLY A 95 9.83 0.87 19.86
CA GLY A 95 10.20 0.14 18.65
C GLY A 95 11.47 0.67 18.00
N GLU A 96 12.27 -0.22 17.41
CA GLU A 96 13.52 0.16 16.73
C GLU A 96 13.34 0.62 15.28
N GLY A 97 12.13 0.48 14.73
CA GLY A 97 11.88 0.66 13.31
C GLY A 97 12.10 2.08 12.81
N LYS A 98 12.95 2.23 11.80
CA LYS A 98 13.13 3.49 11.06
C LYS A 98 12.11 3.61 9.94
N PHE A 99 11.69 4.83 9.61
CA PHE A 99 10.72 5.08 8.53
C PHE A 99 11.08 4.36 7.21
N VAL A 100 12.36 4.39 6.81
CA VAL A 100 12.84 3.74 5.58
C VAL A 100 12.69 2.21 5.65
N GLU A 101 12.98 1.60 6.80
CA GLU A 101 12.88 0.16 7.00
C GLU A 101 11.41 -0.29 7.00
N ILE A 102 10.53 0.49 7.64
CA ILE A 102 9.07 0.28 7.63
C ILE A 102 8.53 0.37 6.20
N PHE A 103 8.94 1.39 5.45
CA PHE A 103 8.53 1.56 4.06
C PHE A 103 8.99 0.39 3.17
N ILE A 104 10.26 -0.01 3.27
CA ILE A 104 10.80 -1.14 2.52
C ILE A 104 10.02 -2.41 2.87
N SER A 105 9.89 -2.73 4.16
CA SER A 105 9.17 -3.90 4.65
C SER A 105 7.72 -3.94 4.13
N THR A 106 7.00 -2.83 4.24
CA THR A 106 5.62 -2.69 3.74
C THR A 106 5.54 -2.93 2.23
N CYS A 107 6.47 -2.38 1.44
CA CYS A 107 6.50 -2.60 0.00
C CYS A 107 6.75 -4.06 -0.36
N PHE A 108 7.69 -4.72 0.32
CA PHE A 108 7.97 -6.14 0.10
C PHE A 108 6.78 -7.04 0.47
N SER A 109 6.01 -6.67 1.50
CA SER A 109 4.78 -7.39 1.85
C SER A 109 3.74 -7.37 0.74
N LEU A 110 3.70 -6.34 -0.14
CA LEU A 110 2.71 -6.19 -1.23
C LEU A 110 2.92 -7.18 -2.39
N THR A 111 4.06 -7.86 -2.44
CA THR A 111 4.43 -8.78 -3.54
C THR A 111 3.35 -9.83 -3.88
N PRO A 112 2.68 -10.50 -2.93
CA PRO A 112 1.63 -11.50 -3.23
C PRO A 112 0.46 -10.93 -4.01
N LEU A 113 0.07 -9.67 -3.75
CA LEU A 113 -1.01 -8.99 -4.46
C LEU A 113 -0.67 -8.89 -5.96
N ILE A 114 0.58 -8.57 -6.28
CA ILE A 114 1.04 -8.47 -7.66
C ILE A 114 1.05 -9.84 -8.32
N ILE A 115 1.67 -10.84 -7.67
CA ILE A 115 1.85 -12.19 -8.23
C ILE A 115 0.51 -12.86 -8.53
N ILE A 116 -0.47 -12.70 -7.64
CA ILE A 116 -1.77 -13.34 -7.79
C ILE A 116 -2.65 -12.52 -8.74
N ASN A 117 -2.72 -11.19 -8.59
CA ASN A 117 -3.70 -10.41 -9.33
C ASN A 117 -3.31 -10.25 -10.78
N PHE A 118 -2.02 -10.12 -11.09
CA PHE A 118 -1.55 -9.88 -12.45
C PHE A 118 -2.03 -10.97 -13.43
N PRO A 119 -1.79 -12.29 -13.21
CA PRO A 119 -2.35 -13.35 -14.05
C PRO A 119 -3.89 -13.35 -14.14
N TRP A 120 -4.56 -13.01 -13.04
CA TRP A 120 -6.02 -13.01 -12.95
C TRP A 120 -6.68 -11.95 -13.83
N ILE A 121 -5.97 -10.89 -14.22
CA ILE A 121 -6.46 -9.89 -15.18
C ILE A 121 -6.90 -10.58 -16.47
N TRP A 122 -6.02 -11.41 -17.07
CA TRP A 122 -6.36 -12.13 -18.30
C TRP A 122 -7.34 -13.27 -18.06
N LEU A 123 -7.13 -14.07 -17.01
CA LEU A 123 -7.99 -15.22 -16.72
C LEU A 123 -9.44 -14.80 -16.47
N SER A 124 -9.66 -13.63 -15.86
CA SER A 124 -10.99 -13.11 -15.58
C SER A 124 -11.86 -12.85 -16.83
N ASN A 125 -11.26 -12.76 -18.01
CA ASN A 125 -11.99 -12.62 -19.27
C ASN A 125 -12.55 -13.95 -19.80
N PHE A 126 -12.04 -15.08 -19.30
CA PHE A 126 -12.41 -16.42 -19.76
C PHE A 126 -13.36 -17.14 -18.80
N ILE A 127 -13.65 -16.56 -17.63
CA ILE A 127 -14.50 -17.18 -16.61
C ILE A 127 -15.96 -16.79 -16.75
N SER A 128 -16.83 -17.73 -16.41
CA SER A 128 -18.28 -17.50 -16.27
C SER A 128 -18.65 -16.93 -14.91
N LEU A 129 -19.90 -16.47 -14.76
CA LEU A 129 -20.42 -15.93 -13.49
C LEU A 129 -20.36 -16.95 -12.34
N GLN A 130 -20.53 -18.23 -12.64
CA GLN A 130 -20.45 -19.32 -11.64
C GLN A 130 -19.01 -19.53 -11.16
N GLU A 131 -18.03 -19.30 -12.04
CA GLU A 131 -16.60 -19.46 -11.77
C GLU A 131 -15.96 -18.21 -11.14
N ALA A 132 -16.66 -17.07 -11.12
CA ALA A 132 -16.21 -15.83 -10.48
C ALA A 132 -15.81 -16.04 -9.00
N THR A 133 -16.40 -17.04 -8.34
CA THR A 133 -16.01 -17.45 -6.98
C THR A 133 -14.52 -17.77 -6.86
N PHE A 134 -13.89 -18.39 -7.88
CA PHE A 134 -12.46 -18.73 -7.86
C PHE A 134 -11.57 -17.48 -7.94
N PHE A 135 -12.02 -16.45 -8.67
CA PHE A 135 -11.35 -15.15 -8.72
C PHE A 135 -11.37 -14.50 -7.32
N TYR A 136 -12.54 -14.39 -6.70
CA TYR A 136 -12.67 -13.78 -5.37
C TYR A 136 -11.96 -14.59 -4.27
N PHE A 137 -11.93 -15.92 -4.38
CA PHE A 137 -11.17 -16.78 -3.49
C PHE A 137 -9.67 -16.49 -3.59
N SER A 138 -9.14 -16.39 -4.82
CA SER A 138 -7.72 -16.08 -5.06
C SER A 138 -7.34 -14.69 -4.55
N GLN A 139 -8.20 -13.70 -4.77
CA GLN A 139 -8.03 -12.35 -4.23
C GLN A 139 -7.99 -12.36 -2.70
N SER A 140 -8.86 -13.13 -2.05
CA SER A 140 -8.89 -13.27 -0.59
C SER A 140 -7.58 -13.88 -0.07
N ILE A 141 -7.05 -14.91 -0.74
CA ILE A 141 -5.74 -15.49 -0.42
C ILE A 141 -4.64 -14.44 -0.53
N ALA A 142 -4.63 -13.64 -1.60
CA ALA A 142 -3.62 -12.61 -1.82
C ALA A 142 -3.61 -11.58 -0.68
N ILE A 143 -4.78 -11.13 -0.25
CA ILE A 143 -4.94 -10.18 0.86
C ILE A 143 -4.49 -10.79 2.19
N ILE A 144 -4.93 -12.02 2.51
CA ILE A 144 -4.53 -12.71 3.74
C ILE A 144 -3.00 -12.89 3.77
N TRP A 145 -2.40 -13.28 2.64
CA TRP A 145 -0.95 -13.45 2.53
C TRP A 145 -0.21 -12.13 2.70
N PHE A 146 -0.70 -11.06 2.08
CA PHE A 146 -0.17 -9.70 2.28
C PHE A 146 -0.20 -9.29 3.75
N LEU A 147 -1.34 -9.45 4.43
CA LEU A 147 -1.49 -9.10 5.85
C LEU A 147 -0.54 -9.92 6.73
N PHE A 148 -0.37 -11.20 6.43
CA PHE A 148 0.58 -12.06 7.12
C PHE A 148 2.03 -11.61 6.93
N LEU A 149 2.44 -11.28 5.70
CA LEU A 149 3.77 -10.73 5.43
C LEU A 149 3.96 -9.38 6.11
N LEU A 150 2.94 -8.52 6.13
CA LEU A 150 2.99 -7.22 6.78
C LEU A 150 3.13 -7.38 8.30
N PHE A 151 2.47 -8.37 8.91
CA PHE A 151 2.65 -8.72 10.32
C PHE A 151 4.10 -9.14 10.63
N ILE A 152 4.66 -10.08 9.87
CA ILE A 152 6.04 -10.54 10.07
C ILE A 152 7.02 -9.40 9.82
N GLY A 153 6.81 -8.61 8.77
CA GLY A 153 7.63 -7.46 8.44
C GLY A 153 7.68 -6.43 9.57
N ASN A 154 6.54 -6.13 10.22
CA ASN A 154 6.49 -5.25 11.37
C ASN A 154 7.20 -5.86 12.59
N MET A 155 6.93 -7.13 12.87
CA MET A 155 7.58 -7.84 13.97
C MET A 155 9.11 -7.77 13.85
N THR A 156 9.65 -8.03 12.66
CA THR A 156 11.09 -8.02 12.41
C THR A 156 11.69 -6.61 12.40
N VAL A 157 11.04 -5.63 11.75
CA VAL A 157 11.56 -4.25 11.71
C VAL A 157 11.67 -3.67 13.12
N HIS A 158 10.63 -3.82 13.93
CA HIS A 158 10.58 -3.21 15.26
C HIS A 158 11.15 -4.08 16.38
N GLN A 159 11.55 -5.34 16.09
CA GLN A 159 11.97 -6.32 17.10
C GLN A 159 10.90 -6.56 18.17
N PHE A 160 9.64 -6.59 17.75
CA PHE A 160 8.53 -6.83 18.66
C PHE A 160 8.29 -8.31 18.87
N THR A 161 7.77 -8.65 20.05
CA THR A 161 7.15 -9.96 20.27
C THR A 161 5.83 -10.04 19.50
N PRO A 162 5.36 -11.24 19.12
CA PRO A 162 4.11 -11.39 18.36
C PRO A 162 2.91 -10.68 18.99
N SER A 163 2.75 -10.76 20.31
CA SER A 163 1.67 -10.08 21.03
C SER A 163 1.76 -8.56 20.95
N LYS A 164 2.97 -8.01 21.07
CA LYS A 164 3.23 -6.56 20.94
C LYS A 164 3.00 -6.08 19.51
N THR A 165 3.33 -6.90 18.51
CA THR A 165 3.06 -6.59 17.09
C THR A 165 1.57 -6.48 16.81
N VAL A 166 0.75 -7.41 17.30
CA VAL A 166 -0.73 -7.34 17.12
C VAL A 166 -1.29 -6.05 17.70
N LEU A 167 -0.88 -5.71 18.93
CA LEU A 167 -1.30 -4.48 19.59
C LEU A 167 -0.86 -3.25 18.80
N THR A 168 0.38 -3.22 18.32
CA THR A 168 0.92 -2.09 17.58
C THR A 168 0.21 -1.91 16.24
N ILE A 169 -0.10 -2.99 15.51
CA ILE A 169 -0.86 -2.93 14.26
C ILE A 169 -2.27 -2.37 14.52
N PHE A 170 -2.93 -2.82 15.59
CA PHE A 170 -4.23 -2.29 15.98
C PHE A 170 -4.17 -0.78 16.30
N LEU A 171 -3.18 -0.35 17.09
CA LEU A 171 -2.94 1.08 17.37
C LEU A 171 -2.59 1.87 16.10
N THR A 172 -1.86 1.27 15.16
CA THR A 172 -1.49 1.89 13.87
C THR A 172 -2.75 2.19 13.07
N VAL A 173 -3.69 1.24 13.01
CA VAL A 173 -4.98 1.44 12.33
C VAL A 173 -5.76 2.60 12.97
N ILE A 174 -5.81 2.68 14.31
CA ILE A 174 -6.44 3.81 15.02
C ILE A 174 -5.75 5.15 14.68
N ALA A 175 -4.41 5.16 14.68
CA ALA A 175 -3.63 6.35 14.33
C ALA A 175 -3.88 6.80 12.88
N ILE A 176 -4.04 5.87 11.93
CA ILE A 176 -4.43 6.16 10.55
C ILE A 176 -5.80 6.82 10.49
N PHE A 177 -6.80 6.32 11.24
CA PHE A 177 -8.13 6.94 11.30
C PHE A 177 -8.05 8.38 11.83
N PHE A 178 -7.29 8.61 12.90
CA PHE A 178 -7.10 9.95 13.44
C PHE A 178 -6.36 10.88 12.47
N MET A 179 -5.33 10.38 11.79
CA MET A 179 -4.57 11.12 10.78
C MET A 179 -5.44 11.50 9.58
N ALA A 180 -6.25 10.57 9.07
CA ALA A 180 -7.20 10.83 7.99
C ALA A 180 -8.22 11.91 8.37
N PHE A 181 -8.77 11.83 9.58
CA PHE A 181 -9.67 12.85 10.09
C PHE A 181 -9.01 14.24 10.15
N LEU A 182 -7.78 14.33 10.66
CA LEU A 182 -7.03 15.58 10.69
C LEU A 182 -6.74 16.12 9.29
N CYS A 183 -6.31 15.27 8.35
CA CYS A 183 -6.07 15.67 6.97
C CYS A 183 -7.34 16.25 6.32
N LEU A 184 -8.49 15.61 6.53
CA LEU A 184 -9.78 16.11 6.03
C LEU A 184 -10.16 17.46 6.67
N LEU A 185 -9.93 17.63 7.97
CA LEU A 185 -10.18 18.89 8.67
C LEU A 185 -9.31 20.02 8.12
N PHE A 186 -8.00 19.80 7.97
CA PHE A 186 -7.10 20.79 7.39
C PHE A 186 -7.47 21.10 5.94
N PHE A 187 -7.82 20.10 5.15
CA PHE A 187 -8.28 20.30 3.77
C PHE A 187 -9.52 21.19 3.71
N SER A 188 -10.50 20.96 4.59
CA SER A 188 -11.70 21.80 4.70
C SER A 188 -11.36 23.25 5.07
N LEU A 189 -10.48 23.47 6.06
CA LEU A 189 -10.07 24.81 6.45
C LEU A 189 -9.32 25.54 5.33
N ILE A 190 -8.42 24.84 4.62
CA ILE A 190 -7.71 25.41 3.48
C ILE A 190 -8.70 25.80 2.37
N GLN A 191 -9.68 24.95 2.06
CA GLN A 191 -10.73 25.27 1.08
C GLN A 191 -11.50 26.54 1.46
N GLN A 192 -11.86 26.70 2.74
CA GLN A 192 -12.53 27.91 3.23
C GLN A 192 -11.67 29.16 3.06
N ILE A 193 -10.37 29.07 3.39
CA ILE A 193 -9.42 30.18 3.21
C ILE A 193 -9.26 30.53 1.72
N VAL A 194 -9.11 29.53 0.85
CA VAL A 194 -9.00 29.75 -0.61
C VAL A 194 -10.28 30.36 -1.17
N ALA A 195 -11.45 29.91 -0.73
CA ALA A 195 -12.73 30.50 -1.11
C ALA A 195 -12.82 31.97 -0.66
N PHE A 196 -12.43 32.28 0.57
CA PHE A 196 -12.40 33.65 1.09
C PHE A 196 -11.46 34.56 0.28
N ILE A 197 -10.24 34.09 -0.02
CA ILE A 197 -9.28 34.82 -0.88
C ILE A 197 -9.87 35.03 -2.29
N SER A 198 -10.53 34.01 -2.84
CA SER A 198 -11.15 34.08 -4.17
C SER A 198 -12.28 35.11 -4.21
N VAL A 199 -13.09 35.21 -3.15
CA VAL A 199 -14.14 36.22 -3.02
C VAL A 199 -13.53 37.61 -2.95
N ILE A 200 -12.51 37.84 -2.11
CA ILE A 200 -11.81 39.14 -2.04
C ILE A 200 -11.24 39.52 -3.41
N TYR A 201 -10.59 38.58 -4.09
CA TYR A 201 -10.02 38.82 -5.42
C TYR A 201 -11.09 39.24 -6.42
N GLN A 202 -12.22 38.54 -6.45
CA GLN A 202 -13.36 38.89 -7.31
C GLN A 202 -13.91 40.29 -6.96
N GLU A 203 -14.09 40.61 -5.68
CA GLU A 203 -14.56 41.94 -5.27
C GLU A 203 -13.63 43.07 -5.72
N ILE A 204 -12.31 42.85 -5.70
CA ILE A 204 -11.36 43.86 -6.17
C ILE A 204 -11.47 44.06 -7.69
N VAL A 205 -11.47 42.98 -8.48
CA VAL A 205 -11.48 43.05 -9.95
C VAL A 205 -12.81 43.53 -10.53
N PHE A 206 -13.95 43.25 -9.88
CA PHE A 206 -15.25 43.71 -10.38
C PHE A 206 -15.59 45.14 -9.97
N ARG A 207 -14.89 45.71 -8.98
CA ARG A 207 -15.19 47.04 -8.44
C ARG A 207 -14.16 48.10 -8.81
N TYR A 208 -12.96 47.70 -9.22
CA TYR A 208 -11.89 48.54 -9.76
C TYR A 208 -11.44 48.00 -11.12
#